data_AF-A0A927WPR1-F1
#
_entry.id   AF-A0A927WPR1-F1
#
_cell.length_a   1.000
_cell.length_b   1.000
_cell.length_c   1.000
_cell.angle_alpha   90.00
_cell.angle_beta   90.00
_cell.angle_gamma   90.00
#
_symmetry.space_group_name_H-M   'P 1'
#
loop_
_entity.id
_entity.type
_entity.pdbx_description
1 polymer ?
#
loop_
_entity_poly.entity_id
_entity_poly.type
_entity_poly.pdbx_seq_one_letter_code
_entity_poly.pdbx_strand_id
1 'polypeptide(L)'
;MNQMKKISKNITSNMMKKMRLQYVRTSLAKITAVMVVTMTVLAQSLIAEAQEAEPDITRDMRALEQNGVYLTGLTHRIKAEDSLMQKILSDAVKDNVNLGQAADGISDVLRYTLVIKDEDYSHRVPEAMKKLTASGYEVVKFNNAWGGKFYQGINVQLISPSGVKTELQFHTPKSYAIKQASHGVYEIRRNPEATPEEVAEATVKSIAYNRQVKMPPGAKEIVWENI
;
A
#
# COMPACT_ATOMS: atom_id res chain seq x y z
N MET A 1 -37.40 9.63 55.36
CA MET A 1 -37.68 10.37 54.10
C MET A 1 -36.45 10.63 53.21
N ASN A 2 -35.25 10.87 53.77
CA ASN A 2 -34.04 11.17 52.97
C ASN A 2 -33.43 9.98 52.20
N GLN A 3 -33.51 8.74 52.71
CA GLN A 3 -32.96 7.58 52.01
C GLN A 3 -33.72 7.23 50.71
N MET A 4 -35.06 7.24 50.72
CA MET A 4 -35.86 6.94 49.54
C MET A 4 -35.62 7.95 48.40
N LYS A 5 -35.47 9.25 48.72
CA LYS A 5 -35.10 10.28 47.73
C LYS A 5 -33.71 10.03 47.12
N LYS A 6 -32.75 9.56 47.92
CA LYS A 6 -31.38 9.23 47.45
C LYS A 6 -31.37 8.01 46.53
N ILE A 7 -32.13 6.97 46.86
CA ILE A 7 -32.29 5.76 46.03
C ILE A 7 -32.95 6.11 44.70
N SER A 8 -34.05 6.87 44.72
CA SER A 8 -34.73 7.34 43.50
C SER A 8 -33.78 8.15 42.60
N LYS A 9 -33.04 9.12 43.16
CA LYS A 9 -32.07 9.92 42.40
C LYS A 9 -30.95 9.06 41.80
N ASN A 10 -30.47 8.05 42.51
CA ASN A 10 -29.46 7.12 42.01
C ASN A 10 -29.99 6.22 40.87
N ILE A 11 -31.24 5.75 40.96
CA ILE A 11 -31.90 4.97 39.90
C ILE A 11 -32.04 5.82 38.64
N THR A 12 -32.56 7.04 38.76
CA THR A 12 -32.73 7.96 37.63
C THR A 12 -31.39 8.33 36.98
N SER A 13 -30.35 8.57 37.80
CA SER A 13 -28.99 8.83 37.31
C SER A 13 -28.39 7.65 36.55
N ASN A 14 -28.52 6.43 37.08
CA ASN A 14 -28.06 5.21 36.41
C ASN A 14 -28.83 4.94 35.11
N MET A 15 -30.14 5.20 35.09
CA MET A 15 -30.98 5.06 33.90
C MET A 15 -30.55 6.06 32.81
N MET A 16 -30.33 7.33 33.17
CA MET A 16 -29.80 8.34 32.24
C MET A 16 -28.42 7.97 31.70
N LYS A 17 -27.52 7.44 32.55
CA LYS A 17 -26.18 6.97 32.11
C LYS A 17 -26.28 5.81 31.12
N LYS A 18 -27.19 4.84 31.36
CA LYS A 18 -27.47 3.74 30.44
C LYS A 18 -28.06 4.22 29.11
N MET A 19 -29.03 5.13 29.13
CA MET A 19 -29.60 5.74 27.92
C MET A 19 -28.53 6.49 27.11
N ARG A 20 -27.68 7.29 27.76
CA ARG A 20 -26.57 8.00 27.09
C ARG A 20 -25.56 7.02 26.48
N LEU A 21 -25.21 5.96 27.22
CA LEU A 21 -24.30 4.93 26.70
C LEU A 21 -24.90 4.19 25.49
N GLN A 22 -26.19 3.85 25.54
CA GLN A 22 -26.89 3.24 24.42
C GLN A 22 -26.92 4.17 23.20
N TYR A 23 -27.23 5.46 23.41
CA TYR A 23 -27.23 6.46 22.34
C TYR A 23 -25.85 6.61 21.69
N VAL A 24 -24.78 6.66 22.49
CA VAL A 24 -23.40 6.73 21.98
C VAL A 24 -23.05 5.47 21.20
N ARG A 25 -23.40 4.28 21.70
CA ARG A 25 -23.18 3.00 20.99
C ARG A 25 -23.89 2.96 19.65
N THR A 26 -25.17 3.33 19.61
CA THR A 26 -25.93 3.38 18.35
C THR A 26 -25.37 4.42 17.38
N SER A 27 -24.96 5.58 17.87
CA SER A 27 -24.34 6.62 17.03
C SER A 27 -23.00 6.15 16.45
N LEU A 28 -22.16 5.52 17.28
CA LEU A 28 -20.89 4.95 16.84
C LEU A 28 -21.10 3.86 15.79
N ALA A 29 -22.04 2.94 16.01
CA ALA A 29 -22.37 1.89 15.04
C ALA A 29 -22.82 2.45 13.68
N LYS A 30 -23.64 3.51 13.67
CA LYS A 30 -24.04 4.19 12.44
C LYS A 30 -22.85 4.84 11.73
N ILE A 31 -21.97 5.52 12.47
CA ILE A 31 -20.76 6.13 11.92
C ILE A 31 -19.84 5.07 11.32
N THR A 32 -19.60 3.96 12.04
CA THR A 32 -18.80 2.84 11.54
C THR A 32 -19.41 2.25 10.26
N ALA A 33 -20.73 2.06 10.21
CA ALA A 33 -21.40 1.54 9.01
C ALA A 33 -21.23 2.47 7.80
N VAL A 34 -21.42 3.79 7.98
CA VAL A 34 -21.21 4.78 6.90
C VAL A 34 -19.76 4.79 6.44
N MET A 35 -18.80 4.72 7.37
CA MET A 35 -17.38 4.67 7.06
C MET A 35 -17.02 3.43 6.23
N VAL A 36 -17.48 2.24 6.63
CA VAL A 36 -17.27 1.00 5.89
C VAL A 36 -17.87 1.08 4.49
N VAL A 37 -19.13 1.52 4.35
CA VAL A 37 -19.77 1.69 3.04
C VAL A 37 -19.01 2.67 2.16
N THR A 38 -18.56 3.80 2.73
CA THR A 38 -17.77 4.81 1.99
C THR A 38 -16.46 4.21 1.48
N MET A 39 -15.73 3.49 2.34
CA MET A 39 -14.48 2.82 1.98
C MET A 39 -14.70 1.74 0.90
N THR A 40 -15.76 0.93 1.02
CA THR A 40 -16.12 -0.08 0.02
C THR A 40 -16.40 0.56 -1.33
N VAL A 41 -17.21 1.63 -1.39
CA VAL A 41 -17.53 2.32 -2.64
C VAL A 41 -16.28 2.94 -3.28
N LEU A 42 -15.42 3.59 -2.48
CA LEU A 42 -14.15 4.15 -2.98
C LEU A 42 -13.23 3.05 -3.50
N ALA A 43 -13.08 1.95 -2.77
CA ALA A 43 -12.25 0.82 -3.19
C ALA A 43 -12.76 0.18 -4.49
N GLN A 44 -14.07 -0.03 -4.60
CA GLN A 44 -14.68 -0.59 -5.81
C GLN A 44 -14.56 0.34 -7.02
N SER A 45 -14.69 1.65 -6.81
CA SER A 45 -14.49 2.65 -7.88
C SER A 45 -13.06 2.60 -8.42
N LEU A 46 -12.07 2.59 -7.53
CA LEU A 46 -10.64 2.49 -7.91
C LEU A 46 -10.34 1.16 -8.61
N ILE A 47 -10.90 0.05 -8.12
CA ILE A 47 -10.73 -1.27 -8.74
C ILE A 47 -11.35 -1.28 -10.15
N ALA A 48 -12.52 -0.70 -10.34
CA ALA A 48 -13.17 -0.64 -11.65
C ALA A 48 -12.33 0.16 -12.67
N GLU A 49 -11.84 1.34 -12.26
CA GLU A 49 -10.92 2.15 -13.09
C GLU A 49 -9.64 1.38 -13.45
N ALA A 50 -9.04 0.70 -12.46
CA ALA A 50 -7.87 -0.14 -12.69
C ALA A 50 -8.17 -1.31 -13.63
N GLN A 51 -9.32 -1.97 -13.50
CA GLN A 51 -9.74 -3.09 -14.35
C GLN A 51 -9.95 -2.66 -15.81
N GLU A 52 -10.50 -1.47 -16.03
CA GLU A 52 -10.72 -0.93 -17.38
C GLU A 52 -9.38 -0.67 -18.10
N ALA A 53 -8.40 -0.09 -17.41
CA ALA A 53 -7.09 0.21 -18.00
C ALA A 53 -6.10 -0.97 -17.98
N GLU A 54 -6.36 -2.01 -17.18
CA GLU A 54 -5.43 -3.11 -16.95
C GLU A 54 -4.96 -3.83 -18.23
N PRO A 55 -5.80 -4.15 -19.23
CA PRO A 55 -5.35 -4.87 -20.42
C PRO A 55 -4.26 -4.12 -21.20
N ASP A 56 -4.42 -2.81 -21.39
CA ASP A 56 -3.45 -1.97 -22.09
C ASP A 56 -2.18 -1.79 -21.27
N ILE A 57 -2.32 -1.50 -19.97
CA ILE A 57 -1.17 -1.32 -19.10
C ILE A 57 -0.38 -2.63 -18.95
N THR A 58 -1.05 -3.77 -18.81
CA THR A 58 -0.38 -5.08 -18.77
C THR A 58 0.33 -5.39 -20.07
N ARG A 59 -0.25 -5.08 -21.24
CA ARG A 59 0.43 -5.22 -22.53
C ARG A 59 1.73 -4.40 -22.56
N ASP A 60 1.67 -3.16 -22.13
CA ASP A 60 2.82 -2.25 -22.16
C ASP A 60 3.91 -2.69 -21.16
N MET A 61 3.51 -3.18 -19.98
CA MET A 61 4.42 -3.79 -19.01
C MET A 61 5.04 -5.08 -19.53
N ARG A 62 4.26 -5.94 -20.20
CA ARG A 62 4.74 -7.18 -20.84
C ARG A 62 5.75 -6.89 -21.94
N ALA A 63 5.63 -5.76 -22.63
CA ALA A 63 6.62 -5.34 -23.62
C ALA A 63 7.99 -5.03 -23.00
N LEU A 64 8.12 -4.90 -21.68
CA LEU A 64 9.42 -4.76 -21.00
C LEU A 64 10.17 -6.08 -20.83
N GLU A 65 9.47 -7.22 -20.97
CA GLU A 65 10.08 -8.55 -20.83
C GLU A 65 11.06 -8.84 -21.97
N GLN A 66 12.21 -9.43 -21.62
CA GLN A 66 13.26 -9.85 -22.53
C GLN A 66 14.18 -10.85 -21.81
N ASN A 67 15.26 -11.31 -22.44
CA ASN A 67 16.20 -12.24 -21.80
C ASN A 67 16.70 -11.68 -20.45
N GLY A 68 16.40 -12.40 -19.36
CA GLY A 68 16.77 -12.01 -18.00
C GLY A 68 15.87 -10.97 -17.33
N VAL A 69 14.78 -10.54 -17.99
CA VAL A 69 13.81 -9.56 -17.50
C VAL A 69 12.39 -10.09 -17.64
N TYR A 70 11.67 -10.26 -16.52
CA TYR A 70 10.33 -10.86 -16.54
C TYR A 70 9.39 -10.26 -15.50
N LEU A 71 8.10 -10.26 -15.80
CA LEU A 71 7.05 -9.88 -14.86
C LEU A 71 6.70 -11.04 -13.93
N THR A 72 6.36 -10.71 -12.70
CA THR A 72 5.86 -11.67 -11.71
C THR A 72 4.71 -11.08 -10.90
N GLY A 73 3.97 -11.93 -10.19
CA GLY A 73 2.86 -11.51 -9.33
C GLY A 73 1.59 -11.04 -10.06
N LEU A 74 1.45 -11.32 -11.36
CA LEU A 74 0.34 -10.81 -12.18
C LEU A 74 -1.04 -11.27 -11.71
N THR A 75 -1.15 -12.41 -11.02
CA THR A 75 -2.41 -12.87 -10.41
C THR A 75 -2.97 -11.89 -9.37
N HIS A 76 -2.11 -11.06 -8.77
CA HIS A 76 -2.46 -10.07 -7.76
C HIS A 76 -2.07 -8.64 -8.17
N ARG A 77 -2.02 -8.38 -9.49
CA ARG A 77 -1.67 -7.05 -10.02
C ARG A 77 -2.69 -5.97 -9.65
N ILE A 78 -3.96 -6.33 -9.51
CA ILE A 78 -5.00 -5.47 -8.95
C ILE A 78 -5.09 -5.77 -7.46
N LYS A 79 -5.02 -4.71 -6.65
CA LYS A 79 -5.12 -4.81 -5.19
C LYS A 79 -6.50 -5.35 -4.78
N ALA A 80 -6.53 -6.27 -3.83
CA ALA A 80 -7.77 -6.78 -3.27
C ALA A 80 -8.55 -5.67 -2.53
N GLU A 81 -9.88 -5.73 -2.59
CA GLU A 81 -10.78 -4.72 -2.00
C GLU A 81 -10.48 -4.46 -0.52
N ASP A 82 -10.39 -5.51 0.31
CA ASP A 82 -10.11 -5.38 1.75
C ASP A 82 -8.76 -4.69 2.01
N SER A 83 -7.73 -5.01 1.23
CA SER A 83 -6.42 -4.38 1.34
C SER A 83 -6.44 -2.92 0.90
N LEU A 84 -7.32 -2.57 -0.04
CA LEU A 84 -7.50 -1.21 -0.51
C LEU A 84 -8.28 -0.38 0.51
N MET A 85 -9.35 -0.92 1.07
CA MET A 85 -10.11 -0.33 2.18
C MET A 85 -9.18 -0.01 3.38
N GLN A 86 -8.39 -0.98 3.82
CA GLN A 86 -7.43 -0.78 4.91
C GLN A 86 -6.40 0.31 4.59
N LYS A 87 -5.95 0.37 3.33
CA LYS A 87 -5.01 1.40 2.88
C LYS A 87 -5.64 2.79 2.88
N ILE A 88 -6.86 2.95 2.36
CA ILE A 88 -7.61 4.21 2.38
C ILE A 88 -7.73 4.73 3.81
N LEU A 89 -8.15 3.87 4.74
CA LEU A 89 -8.30 4.25 6.15
C LEU A 89 -6.95 4.62 6.78
N SER A 90 -5.93 3.80 6.57
CA SER A 90 -4.58 4.02 7.10
C SER A 90 -3.99 5.34 6.61
N ASP A 91 -4.09 5.63 5.31
CA ASP A 91 -3.54 6.84 4.71
C ASP A 91 -4.35 8.08 5.14
N ALA A 92 -5.68 7.97 5.24
CA ALA A 92 -6.54 9.04 5.78
C ALA A 92 -6.16 9.44 7.20
N VAL A 93 -5.94 8.45 8.08
CA VAL A 93 -5.52 8.68 9.47
C VAL A 93 -4.10 9.24 9.53
N LYS A 94 -3.16 8.65 8.78
CA LYS A 94 -1.74 9.03 8.77
C LYS A 94 -1.53 10.45 8.26
N ASP A 95 -2.19 10.82 7.17
CA ASP A 95 -2.00 12.10 6.50
C ASP A 95 -3.03 13.15 6.95
N ASN A 96 -3.93 12.78 7.86
CA ASN A 96 -4.98 13.63 8.42
C ASN A 96 -5.87 14.28 7.33
N VAL A 97 -6.33 13.45 6.40
CA VAL A 97 -7.20 13.82 5.27
C VAL A 97 -8.49 13.00 5.29
N ASN A 98 -9.48 13.39 4.48
CA ASN A 98 -10.69 12.58 4.36
C ASN A 98 -10.47 11.32 3.51
N LEU A 99 -11.39 10.36 3.59
CA LEU A 99 -11.27 9.07 2.88
C LEU A 99 -11.16 9.21 1.36
N GLY A 100 -11.85 10.19 0.75
CA GLY A 100 -11.77 10.45 -0.68
C GLY A 100 -10.38 10.95 -1.09
N GLN A 101 -9.84 11.93 -0.37
CA GLN A 101 -8.47 12.43 -0.60
C GLN A 101 -7.42 11.33 -0.42
N ALA A 102 -7.59 10.47 0.59
CA ALA A 102 -6.71 9.31 0.78
C ALA A 102 -6.82 8.32 -0.38
N ALA A 103 -8.04 8.01 -0.84
CA ALA A 103 -8.28 7.15 -2.00
C ALA A 103 -7.64 7.71 -3.28
N ASP A 104 -7.80 9.00 -3.55
CA ASP A 104 -7.19 9.69 -4.70
C ASP A 104 -5.66 9.59 -4.66
N GLY A 105 -5.04 9.53 -3.47
CA GLY A 105 -3.59 9.40 -3.30
C GLY A 105 -3.04 8.00 -3.61
N ILE A 106 -3.87 6.98 -3.77
CA ILE A 106 -3.41 5.60 -3.94
C ILE A 106 -2.92 5.37 -5.37
N SER A 107 -1.63 5.08 -5.50
CA SER A 107 -0.99 4.80 -6.80
C SER A 107 -0.77 3.32 -7.10
N ASP A 108 -1.06 2.43 -6.13
CA ASP A 108 -0.75 0.99 -6.23
C ASP A 108 -2.02 0.12 -6.30
N VAL A 109 -3.12 0.66 -6.85
CA VAL A 109 -4.31 -0.14 -7.16
C VAL A 109 -3.97 -1.16 -8.24
N LEU A 110 -3.33 -0.69 -9.33
CA LEU A 110 -2.69 -1.53 -10.34
C LEU A 110 -1.17 -1.50 -10.13
N ARG A 111 -0.57 -2.69 -9.97
CA ARG A 111 0.84 -2.84 -9.59
C ARG A 111 1.50 -3.97 -10.37
N TYR A 112 2.71 -3.69 -10.84
CA TYR A 112 3.57 -4.65 -11.51
C TYR A 112 4.90 -4.81 -10.78
N THR A 113 5.51 -5.98 -10.94
CA THR A 113 6.88 -6.24 -10.48
C THR A 113 7.68 -6.81 -11.62
N LEU A 114 8.67 -6.05 -12.08
CA LEU A 114 9.65 -6.45 -13.06
C LEU A 114 10.90 -6.96 -12.35
N VAL A 115 11.23 -8.23 -12.58
CA VAL A 115 12.43 -8.86 -12.06
C VAL A 115 13.51 -8.85 -13.13
N ILE A 116 14.69 -8.32 -12.77
CA ILE A 116 15.83 -8.14 -13.66
C ILE A 116 17.05 -8.87 -13.06
N LYS A 117 17.78 -9.62 -13.88
CA LYS A 117 19.04 -10.26 -13.47
C LYS A 117 20.03 -9.24 -12.88
N ASP A 118 20.74 -9.63 -11.83
CA ASP A 118 21.62 -8.74 -11.05
C ASP A 118 22.63 -7.94 -11.89
N GLU A 119 23.30 -8.59 -12.85
CA GLU A 119 24.30 -7.95 -13.73
C GLU A 119 23.70 -6.95 -14.73
N ASP A 120 22.41 -7.10 -15.03
CA ASP A 120 21.71 -6.26 -16.00
C ASP A 120 20.93 -5.12 -15.34
N TYR A 121 20.74 -5.17 -14.01
CA TYR A 121 19.84 -4.31 -13.28
C TYR A 121 20.05 -2.81 -13.55
N SER A 122 21.30 -2.34 -13.49
CA SER A 122 21.62 -0.91 -13.59
C SER A 122 21.40 -0.30 -14.97
N HIS A 123 21.49 -1.08 -16.05
CA HIS A 123 21.20 -0.58 -17.39
C HIS A 123 19.75 -0.84 -17.82
N ARG A 124 19.12 -1.93 -17.35
CA ARG A 124 17.74 -2.28 -17.73
C ARG A 124 16.67 -1.45 -17.03
N VAL A 125 16.88 -0.98 -15.80
CA VAL A 125 15.90 -0.09 -15.15
C VAL A 125 15.73 1.22 -15.94
N PRO A 126 16.80 1.99 -16.28
CA PRO A 126 16.65 3.17 -17.12
C PRO A 126 16.08 2.89 -18.51
N GLU A 127 16.43 1.76 -19.13
CA GLU A 127 15.88 1.34 -20.42
C GLU A 127 14.36 1.13 -20.36
N ALA A 128 13.88 0.38 -19.36
CA ALA A 128 12.46 0.16 -19.14
C ALA A 128 11.70 1.47 -18.90
N MET A 129 12.28 2.36 -18.10
CA MET A 129 11.71 3.68 -17.83
C MET A 129 11.62 4.54 -19.09
N LYS A 130 12.70 4.61 -19.88
CA LYS A 130 12.70 5.32 -21.17
C LYS A 130 11.63 4.78 -22.11
N LYS A 131 11.49 3.45 -22.20
CA LYS A 131 10.47 2.80 -23.03
C LYS A 131 9.05 3.18 -22.59
N LEU A 132 8.74 3.14 -21.29
CA LEU A 132 7.43 3.55 -20.80
C LEU A 132 7.16 5.03 -21.05
N THR A 133 8.11 5.92 -20.79
CA THR A 133 7.91 7.35 -21.05
C THR A 133 7.76 7.67 -22.53
N ALA A 134 8.46 6.95 -23.42
CA ALA A 134 8.28 7.07 -24.87
C ALA A 134 6.88 6.59 -25.33
N SER A 135 6.27 5.68 -24.58
CA SER A 135 4.88 5.24 -24.77
C SER A 135 3.84 6.15 -24.10
N GLY A 136 4.24 7.28 -23.52
CA GLY A 136 3.33 8.28 -22.96
C GLY A 136 3.03 8.13 -21.46
N TYR A 137 3.76 7.29 -20.73
CA TYR A 137 3.65 7.25 -19.27
C TYR A 137 4.34 8.46 -18.62
N GLU A 138 3.69 9.06 -17.64
CA GLU A 138 4.28 10.08 -16.78
C GLU A 138 4.86 9.47 -15.51
N VAL A 139 6.04 9.94 -15.07
CA VAL A 139 6.68 9.50 -13.83
C VAL A 139 6.34 10.48 -12.71
N VAL A 140 5.49 10.05 -11.77
CA VAL A 140 5.07 10.88 -10.63
C VAL A 140 6.08 10.81 -9.49
N LYS A 141 6.64 9.62 -9.27
CA LYS A 141 7.58 9.39 -8.16
C LYS A 141 8.53 8.26 -8.50
N PHE A 142 9.82 8.47 -8.26
CA PHE A 142 10.86 7.45 -8.39
C PHE A 142 11.57 7.28 -7.06
N ASN A 143 11.39 6.13 -6.41
CA ASN A 143 11.97 5.85 -5.10
C ASN A 143 12.98 4.72 -5.21
N ASN A 144 14.27 5.07 -5.18
CA ASN A 144 15.36 4.12 -5.11
C ASN A 144 15.68 3.79 -3.64
N ALA A 145 15.38 2.56 -3.23
CA ALA A 145 15.55 2.09 -1.86
C ALA A 145 16.75 1.13 -1.69
N TRP A 146 17.58 0.95 -2.72
CA TRP A 146 18.79 0.14 -2.61
C TRP A 146 19.73 0.67 -1.52
N GLY A 147 20.23 -0.25 -0.69
CA GLY A 147 21.00 0.10 0.52
C GLY A 147 20.16 0.51 1.73
N GLY A 148 18.83 0.48 1.62
CA GLY A 148 17.90 0.69 2.73
C GLY A 148 17.89 -0.45 3.75
N LYS A 149 17.23 -0.24 4.89
CA LYS A 149 17.16 -1.25 5.97
C LYS A 149 16.07 -2.30 5.77
N PHE A 150 14.96 -1.91 5.13
CA PHE A 150 13.70 -2.64 5.20
C PHE A 150 13.14 -3.08 3.85
N TYR A 151 13.76 -2.62 2.76
CA TYR A 151 13.36 -2.94 1.40
C TYR A 151 14.57 -2.75 0.48
N GLN A 152 14.67 -3.55 -0.57
CA GLN A 152 15.77 -3.57 -1.53
C GLN A 152 15.18 -3.64 -2.94
N GLY A 153 15.21 -2.53 -3.67
CA GLY A 153 14.57 -2.39 -4.97
C GLY A 153 14.23 -0.94 -5.28
N ILE A 154 13.59 -0.72 -6.43
CA ILE A 154 13.10 0.60 -6.86
C ILE A 154 11.59 0.50 -6.99
N ASN A 155 10.85 1.49 -6.48
CA ASN A 155 9.41 1.64 -6.71
C ASN A 155 9.16 2.92 -7.49
N VAL A 156 8.36 2.83 -8.55
CA VAL A 156 8.02 3.95 -9.40
C VAL A 156 6.51 4.09 -9.46
N GLN A 157 6.02 5.30 -9.21
CA GLN A 157 4.63 5.67 -9.43
C GLN A 157 4.51 6.34 -10.80
N LEU A 158 3.59 5.82 -11.59
CA LEU A 158 3.35 6.22 -12.97
C LEU A 158 1.91 6.66 -13.15
N ILE A 159 1.66 7.51 -14.14
CA ILE A 159 0.33 7.73 -14.72
C ILE A 159 0.37 7.16 -16.14
N SER A 160 -0.57 6.27 -16.47
CA SER A 160 -0.69 5.70 -17.81
C SER A 160 -1.15 6.75 -18.83
N PRO A 161 -1.01 6.50 -20.15
CA PRO A 161 -1.60 7.37 -21.17
C PRO A 161 -3.12 7.58 -21.03
N SER A 162 -3.82 6.62 -20.41
CA SER A 162 -5.24 6.70 -20.08
C SER A 162 -5.56 7.45 -18.77
N GLY A 163 -4.55 7.97 -18.07
CA GLY A 163 -4.72 8.74 -16.82
C GLY A 163 -4.73 7.90 -15.54
N VAL A 164 -4.55 6.58 -15.62
CA VAL A 164 -4.65 5.67 -14.46
C VAL A 164 -3.32 5.56 -13.74
N LYS A 165 -3.34 5.73 -12.42
CA LYS A 165 -2.16 5.57 -11.56
C LYS A 165 -1.76 4.10 -11.49
N THR A 166 -0.47 3.83 -11.67
CA THR A 166 0.10 2.47 -11.61
C THR A 166 1.44 2.48 -10.91
N GLU A 167 1.74 1.43 -10.15
CA GLU A 167 3.07 1.23 -9.56
C GLU A 167 3.86 0.19 -10.35
N LEU A 168 5.12 0.51 -10.67
CA LEU A 168 6.10 -0.44 -11.18
C LEU A 168 7.23 -0.64 -10.17
N GLN A 169 7.42 -1.88 -9.74
CA GLN A 169 8.51 -2.27 -8.85
C GLN A 169 9.62 -2.96 -9.64
N PHE A 170 10.87 -2.58 -9.41
CA PHE A 170 12.04 -3.23 -9.98
C PHE A 170 12.82 -3.99 -8.91
N HIS A 171 13.01 -5.29 -9.13
CA HIS A 171 13.72 -6.18 -8.22
C HIS A 171 14.76 -7.04 -8.95
N THR A 172 15.80 -7.47 -8.25
CA THR A 172 16.53 -8.70 -8.61
C THR A 172 15.78 -9.94 -8.15
N PRO A 173 16.05 -11.15 -8.71
CA PRO A 173 15.43 -12.39 -8.24
C PRO A 173 15.55 -12.59 -6.72
N LYS A 174 16.74 -12.32 -6.15
CA LYS A 174 16.98 -12.43 -4.70
C LYS A 174 16.19 -11.38 -3.91
N SER A 175 16.18 -10.13 -4.36
CA SER A 175 15.44 -9.07 -3.65
C SER A 175 13.92 -9.29 -3.68
N TYR A 176 13.39 -9.83 -4.79
CA TYR A 176 11.99 -10.22 -4.90
C TYR A 176 11.67 -11.39 -3.95
N ALA A 177 12.49 -12.43 -3.93
CA ALA A 177 12.30 -13.56 -3.01
C ALA A 177 12.31 -13.10 -1.54
N ILE A 178 13.21 -12.18 -1.18
CA ILE A 178 13.27 -11.59 0.17
C ILE A 178 12.04 -10.73 0.46
N LYS A 179 11.54 -9.93 -0.50
CA LYS A 179 10.27 -9.20 -0.35
C LYS A 179 9.12 -10.15 -0.02
N GLN A 180 8.97 -11.23 -0.77
CA GLN A 180 7.90 -12.21 -0.55
C GLN A 180 8.04 -12.89 0.83
N ALA A 181 9.23 -13.31 1.21
CA ALA A 181 9.50 -13.90 2.53
C ALA A 181 9.30 -12.89 3.69
N SER A 182 9.49 -11.59 3.43
CA SER A 182 9.35 -10.53 4.43
C SER A 182 7.92 -10.03 4.60
N HIS A 183 6.95 -10.51 3.81
CA HIS A 183 5.60 -9.94 3.79
C HIS A 183 4.92 -10.01 5.18
N GLY A 184 5.00 -11.15 5.87
CA GLY A 184 4.39 -11.29 7.21
C GLY A 184 4.99 -10.33 8.25
N VAL A 185 6.31 -10.16 8.28
CA VAL A 185 6.96 -9.22 9.22
C VAL A 185 6.72 -7.76 8.83
N TYR A 186 6.49 -7.48 7.55
CA TYR A 186 6.06 -6.16 7.10
C TYR A 186 4.64 -5.84 7.60
N GLU A 187 3.69 -6.78 7.49
CA GLU A 187 2.32 -6.59 7.97
C GLU A 187 2.26 -6.35 9.48
N ILE A 188 3.06 -7.06 10.28
CA ILE A 188 3.16 -6.81 11.73
C ILE A 188 3.66 -5.40 12.03
N ARG A 189 4.72 -4.95 11.35
CA ARG A 189 5.35 -3.64 11.61
C ARG A 189 4.45 -2.45 11.28
N ARG A 190 3.53 -2.61 10.34
CA ARG A 190 2.61 -1.55 9.93
C ARG A 190 1.26 -1.60 10.66
N ASN A 191 0.99 -2.68 11.39
CA ASN A 191 -0.28 -2.85 12.08
C ASN A 191 -0.31 -1.95 13.33
N PRO A 192 -1.23 -0.96 13.41
CA PRO A 192 -1.34 -0.09 14.59
C PRO A 192 -1.81 -0.83 15.85
N GLU A 193 -2.38 -2.03 15.72
CA GLU A 193 -2.82 -2.86 16.84
C GLU A 193 -1.72 -3.80 17.35
N ALA A 194 -0.58 -3.91 16.65
CA ALA A 194 0.54 -4.73 17.10
C ALA A 194 1.19 -4.15 18.37
N THR A 195 1.59 -5.03 19.27
CA THR A 195 2.30 -4.64 20.48
C THR A 195 3.71 -4.14 20.16
N PRO A 196 4.31 -3.29 21.03
CA PRO A 196 5.69 -2.85 20.84
C PRO A 196 6.70 -4.00 20.73
N GLU A 197 6.46 -5.12 21.43
CA GLU A 197 7.31 -6.30 21.39
C GLU A 197 7.24 -7.02 20.03
N GLU A 198 6.03 -7.25 19.51
CA GLU A 198 5.83 -7.83 18.17
C GLU A 198 6.47 -6.97 17.08
N VAL A 199 6.30 -5.65 17.16
CA VAL A 199 6.90 -4.70 16.22
C VAL A 199 8.43 -4.75 16.30
N ALA A 200 9.02 -4.85 17.50
CA ALA A 200 10.46 -4.96 17.69
C ALA A 200 11.01 -6.26 17.08
N GLU A 201 10.36 -7.40 17.34
CA GLU A 201 10.75 -8.70 16.77
C GLU A 201 10.66 -8.71 15.25
N ALA A 202 9.54 -8.23 14.70
CA ALA A 202 9.32 -8.12 13.26
C ALA A 202 10.33 -7.16 12.60
N THR A 203 10.74 -6.10 13.30
CA THR A 203 11.78 -5.17 12.84
C THR A 203 13.14 -5.86 12.73
N VAL A 204 13.56 -6.61 13.75
CA VAL A 204 14.81 -7.37 13.71
C VAL A 204 14.82 -8.37 12.57
N LYS A 205 13.74 -9.16 12.42
CA LYS A 205 13.59 -10.14 11.34
C LYS A 205 13.63 -9.48 9.96
N SER A 206 12.90 -8.38 9.77
CA SER A 206 12.85 -7.64 8.51
C SER A 206 14.24 -7.11 8.10
N ILE A 207 15.02 -6.58 9.04
CA ILE A 207 16.41 -6.15 8.78
C ILE A 207 17.27 -7.36 8.41
N ALA A 208 17.16 -8.46 9.14
CA ALA A 208 17.93 -9.67 8.88
C ALA A 208 17.65 -10.27 7.49
N TYR A 209 16.39 -10.26 7.03
CA TYR A 209 16.03 -10.70 5.69
C TYR A 209 16.62 -9.79 4.61
N ASN A 210 16.43 -8.47 4.74
CA ASN A 210 16.90 -7.51 3.74
C ASN A 210 18.44 -7.46 3.63
N ARG A 211 19.17 -7.72 4.71
CA ARG A 211 20.64 -7.85 4.69
C ARG A 211 21.17 -9.00 3.83
N GLN A 212 20.32 -9.99 3.50
CA GLN A 212 20.72 -11.10 2.61
C GLN A 212 20.72 -10.73 1.14
N VAL A 213 20.15 -9.58 0.78
CA VAL A 213 20.12 -9.13 -0.61
C VAL A 213 21.45 -8.47 -0.93
N LYS A 214 22.15 -9.01 -1.93
CA LYS A 214 23.29 -8.33 -2.53
C LYS A 214 22.76 -7.23 -3.45
N MET A 215 23.19 -6.00 -3.21
CA MET A 215 22.87 -4.88 -4.08
C MET A 215 23.56 -5.07 -5.44
N PRO A 216 22.83 -4.97 -6.57
CA PRO A 216 23.44 -5.09 -7.89
C PRO A 216 24.39 -3.91 -8.17
N PRO A 217 25.46 -4.11 -8.98
CA PRO A 217 26.38 -3.04 -9.34
C PRO A 217 25.66 -1.87 -10.02
N GLY A 218 25.93 -0.63 -9.58
CA GLY A 218 25.34 0.58 -10.16
C GLY A 218 23.89 0.86 -9.73
N ALA A 219 23.30 0.02 -8.87
CA ALA A 219 21.88 0.13 -8.52
C ALA A 219 21.54 1.33 -7.64
N LYS A 220 22.49 1.79 -6.82
CA LYS A 220 22.31 2.93 -5.91
C LYS A 220 22.38 4.26 -6.66
N GLU A 221 23.07 4.26 -7.80
CA GLU A 221 23.33 5.41 -8.66
C GLU A 221 22.19 5.67 -9.65
N ILE A 222 21.23 4.73 -9.76
CA ILE A 222 20.06 4.91 -10.63
C ILE A 222 19.18 6.03 -10.08
N VAL A 223 19.05 7.08 -10.89
CA VAL A 223 18.19 8.24 -10.66
C VAL A 223 17.31 8.48 -11.88
N TRP A 224 16.20 9.21 -11.68
CA TRP A 224 15.34 9.69 -12.75
C TRP A 224 15.25 11.21 -12.63
N GLU A 225 15.83 11.93 -13.59
CA GLU A 225 16.18 13.36 -13.43
C GLU A 225 15.04 14.34 -13.69
N ASN A 226 13.84 13.87 -14.05
CA ASN A 226 12.73 14.72 -14.50
C ASN A 226 11.46 14.55 -13.64
N ILE A 227 11.56 14.76 -12.32
CA ILE A 227 10.40 14.74 -11.41
C ILE A 227 10.29 16.09 -10.70
#